data_AF-A0A7S1EFF9-F1
#
_entry.id   AF-A0A7S1EFF9-F1
#
_cell.length_a   1.000
_cell.length_b   1.000
_cell.length_c   1.000
_cell.angle_alpha   90.00
_cell.angle_beta   90.00
_cell.angle_gamma   90.00
#
_symmetry.space_group_name_H-M   'P 1'
#
loop_
_entity.id
_entity.type
_entity.pdbx_description
1 polymer ?
#
loop_
_entity_poly.entity_id
_entity_poly.type
_entity_poly.pdbx_seq_one_letter_code
_entity_poly.pdbx_strand_id
1 'polypeptide(L)'
;VMRNPGRYVELDTELPLTLLDQREAGKKLALITNSDWEYTKVMMSHVFDPFLPKDIRWRDLFDVILVDARKPSFFTQSMPLYEIVTEDGLLRPSMRLKNGRIYSGGSAEMVEKLFGVHSESVCYIGDHIFTDVNVAKAKMRWKTVLILRELEDEVSAAASGKEEYERLLLLLKRKDRFANVLNHLRTELNRHNMGRASIVDKMQPKEIDVAISRLLVSIVDIEAQINPFLFTLGSHFNVNWGYVSRSGLVDKSHLMRQIEKYADLYTSRVSNFLRYTPYHYFRSSQLSL
;
A
#
# COMPACT_ATOMS: atom_id res chain seq x y z
N VAL A 1 4.57 26.50 3.65
CA VAL A 1 3.60 25.87 2.71
C VAL A 1 2.50 26.83 2.30
N MET A 2 1.64 27.32 3.20
CA MET A 2 0.45 28.15 2.86
C MET A 2 0.73 29.41 2.00
N ARG A 3 1.90 30.05 2.13
CA ARG A 3 2.27 31.22 1.31
C ARG A 3 2.52 30.89 -0.17
N ASN A 4 2.83 29.64 -0.49
CA ASN A 4 3.03 29.17 -1.86
C ASN A 4 2.76 27.65 -1.94
N PRO A 5 1.48 27.23 -1.92
CA PRO A 5 1.13 25.81 -1.89
C PRO A 5 1.63 25.04 -3.12
N GLY A 6 1.60 25.66 -4.31
CA GLY A 6 1.99 25.01 -5.57
C GLY A 6 3.44 24.54 -5.64
N ARG A 7 4.32 24.99 -4.75
CA ARG A 7 5.69 24.47 -4.63
C ARG A 7 5.76 23.12 -3.89
N TYR A 8 4.79 22.82 -3.05
CA TYR A 8 4.82 21.70 -2.10
C TYR A 8 3.69 20.69 -2.33
N VAL A 9 2.68 21.07 -3.11
CA VAL A 9 1.51 20.26 -3.40
C VAL A 9 1.54 19.87 -4.86
N GLU A 10 1.58 18.56 -5.11
CA GLU A 10 1.28 18.03 -6.42
C GLU A 10 -0.25 17.97 -6.57
N LEU A 11 -0.77 18.65 -7.58
CA LEU A 11 -2.20 18.70 -7.83
C LEU A 11 -2.66 17.43 -8.54
N ASP A 12 -3.71 16.82 -7.98
CA ASP A 12 -4.45 15.73 -8.60
C ASP A 12 -5.75 16.28 -9.16
N THR A 13 -5.79 16.48 -10.48
CA THR A 13 -6.94 17.08 -11.16
C THR A 13 -8.16 16.18 -11.20
N GLU A 14 -8.00 14.88 -10.97
CA GLU A 14 -9.08 13.88 -10.99
C GLU A 14 -9.72 13.68 -9.61
N LEU A 15 -9.01 14.06 -8.53
CA LEU A 15 -9.50 13.91 -7.16
C LEU A 15 -10.86 14.59 -6.92
N PRO A 16 -11.13 15.82 -7.38
CA PRO A 16 -12.41 16.48 -7.13
C PRO A 16 -13.58 15.76 -7.81
N LEU A 17 -13.40 15.33 -9.06
CA LEU A 17 -14.40 14.51 -9.77
C LEU A 17 -14.65 13.17 -9.06
N THR A 18 -13.58 12.52 -8.58
CA THR A 18 -13.70 11.28 -7.82
C THR A 18 -14.61 11.42 -6.61
N LEU A 19 -14.48 12.51 -5.84
CA LEU A 19 -15.33 12.76 -4.67
C LEU A 19 -16.75 13.17 -5.05
N LEU A 20 -16.92 13.93 -6.14
CA LEU A 20 -18.25 14.28 -6.67
C LEU A 20 -19.03 13.01 -7.05
N ASP A 21 -18.43 12.08 -7.79
CA ASP A 21 -19.07 10.82 -8.16
C ASP A 21 -19.52 10.00 -6.93
N GLN A 22 -18.73 9.99 -5.86
CA GLN A 22 -19.13 9.32 -4.61
C GLN A 22 -20.36 10.00 -3.98
N ARG A 23 -20.36 11.33 -3.93
CA ARG A 23 -21.46 12.12 -3.35
C ARG A 23 -22.74 11.97 -4.18
N GLU A 24 -22.65 12.05 -5.50
CA GLU A 24 -23.78 11.87 -6.42
C GLU A 24 -24.35 10.45 -6.36
N ALA A 25 -23.50 9.45 -6.11
CA ALA A 25 -23.94 8.08 -5.81
C ALA A 25 -24.60 7.92 -4.42
N GLY A 26 -24.77 9.00 -3.66
CA GLY A 26 -25.45 9.03 -2.36
C GLY A 26 -24.56 8.71 -1.15
N LYS A 27 -23.24 8.62 -1.34
CA LYS A 27 -22.32 8.36 -0.22
C LYS A 27 -22.15 9.61 0.64
N LYS A 28 -21.91 9.38 1.93
CA LYS A 28 -21.61 10.43 2.91
C LYS A 28 -20.11 10.58 3.08
N LEU A 29 -19.62 11.81 2.98
CA LEU A 29 -18.19 12.11 3.01
C LEU A 29 -17.85 12.93 4.25
N ALA A 30 -16.79 12.54 4.96
CA ALA A 30 -16.24 13.27 6.08
C ALA A 30 -14.75 13.55 5.83
N LEU A 31 -14.32 14.79 6.07
CA LEU A 31 -12.91 15.14 6.11
C LEU A 31 -12.41 15.06 7.55
N ILE A 32 -11.35 14.29 7.81
CA ILE A 32 -10.78 14.10 9.15
C ILE A 32 -9.28 14.37 9.08
N THR A 33 -8.84 15.50 9.63
CA THR A 33 -7.45 15.96 9.57
C THR A 33 -6.90 16.35 10.94
N ASN A 34 -5.59 16.14 11.13
CA ASN A 34 -4.87 16.61 12.32
C ASN A 34 -4.46 18.09 12.20
N SER A 35 -4.56 18.69 11.01
CA SER A 35 -4.28 20.10 10.78
C SER A 35 -5.37 20.99 11.38
N ASP A 36 -5.00 22.25 11.68
CA ASP A 36 -5.95 23.29 12.10
C ASP A 36 -6.84 23.77 10.94
N TRP A 37 -7.80 24.63 11.28
CA TRP A 37 -8.75 25.19 10.32
C TRP A 37 -8.10 26.09 9.26
N GLU A 38 -7.18 26.96 9.66
CA GLU A 38 -6.62 27.98 8.76
C GLU A 38 -5.77 27.32 7.67
N TYR A 39 -4.94 26.35 8.05
CA TYR A 39 -4.19 25.52 7.12
C TYR A 39 -5.11 24.73 6.20
N THR A 40 -6.09 24.02 6.77
CA THR A 40 -7.02 23.17 6.01
C THR A 40 -7.77 23.98 4.97
N LYS A 41 -8.32 25.15 5.36
CA LYS A 41 -9.05 26.04 4.47
C LYS A 41 -8.21 26.45 3.25
N VAL A 42 -6.98 26.92 3.47
CA VAL A 42 -6.11 27.37 2.36
C VAL A 42 -5.73 26.21 1.44
N MET A 43 -5.31 25.08 2.02
CA MET A 43 -4.83 23.95 1.24
C MET A 43 -5.94 23.27 0.44
N MET A 44 -7.10 23.04 1.06
CA MET A 44 -8.24 22.42 0.39
C MET A 44 -8.78 23.32 -0.73
N SER A 45 -8.87 24.64 -0.49
CA SER A 45 -9.28 25.58 -1.55
C SER A 45 -8.30 25.55 -2.73
N HIS A 46 -6.99 25.47 -2.47
CA HIS A 46 -5.99 25.38 -3.54
C HIS A 46 -6.07 24.07 -4.34
N VAL A 47 -6.33 22.94 -3.66
CA VAL A 47 -6.34 21.61 -4.28
C VAL A 47 -7.62 21.32 -5.06
N PHE A 48 -8.77 21.74 -4.55
CA PHE A 48 -10.07 21.33 -5.08
C PHE A 48 -10.75 22.40 -5.93
N ASP A 49 -10.86 23.64 -5.44
CA ASP A 49 -11.71 24.66 -6.07
C ASP A 49 -11.37 24.95 -7.54
N PRO A 50 -10.11 24.92 -8.01
CA PRO A 50 -9.79 25.14 -9.43
C PRO A 50 -10.38 24.10 -10.39
N PHE A 51 -10.73 22.91 -9.89
CA PHE A 51 -11.21 21.78 -10.70
C PHE A 51 -12.66 21.40 -10.40
N LEU A 52 -13.34 22.15 -9.54
CA LEU A 52 -14.76 21.98 -9.26
C LEU A 52 -15.63 22.85 -10.18
N PRO A 53 -16.91 22.49 -10.39
CA PRO A 53 -17.89 23.39 -11.01
C PRO A 53 -17.95 24.74 -10.28
N LYS A 54 -18.25 25.81 -11.02
CA LYS A 54 -18.15 27.20 -10.52
C LYS A 54 -19.04 27.49 -9.30
N ASP A 55 -20.12 26.76 -9.14
CA ASP A 55 -21.12 26.85 -8.08
C ASP A 55 -20.81 25.96 -6.86
N ILE A 56 -19.81 25.08 -6.97
CA ILE A 56 -19.41 24.16 -5.90
C ILE A 56 -18.07 24.65 -5.33
N ARG A 57 -17.92 24.57 -4.01
CA ARG A 57 -16.64 24.73 -3.31
C ARG A 57 -16.24 23.42 -2.67
N TRP A 58 -14.96 23.26 -2.35
CA TRP A 58 -14.43 22.06 -1.74
C TRP A 58 -15.18 21.64 -0.46
N ARG A 59 -15.70 22.62 0.30
CA ARG A 59 -16.46 22.36 1.53
C ARG A 59 -17.74 21.60 1.28
N ASP A 60 -18.38 21.86 0.15
CA ASP A 60 -19.65 21.24 -0.23
C ASP A 60 -19.45 19.74 -0.52
N LEU A 61 -18.22 19.30 -0.81
CA LEU A 61 -17.93 17.89 -1.02
C LEU A 61 -18.13 17.04 0.25
N PHE A 62 -18.05 17.64 1.45
CA PHE A 62 -18.05 16.92 2.71
C PHE A 62 -19.31 17.24 3.53
N ASP A 63 -20.00 16.20 4.01
CA ASP A 63 -21.13 16.35 4.93
C ASP A 63 -20.66 16.82 6.33
N VAL A 64 -19.41 16.57 6.71
CA VAL A 64 -18.79 17.10 7.93
C VAL A 64 -17.29 17.25 7.77
N ILE A 65 -16.72 18.30 8.34
CA ILE A 65 -15.27 18.54 8.36
C ILE A 65 -14.78 18.58 9.81
N LEU A 66 -13.79 17.75 10.11
CA LEU A 66 -13.17 17.60 11.43
C LEU A 66 -11.69 17.95 11.32
N VAL A 67 -11.31 19.10 11.88
CA VAL A 67 -9.93 19.57 12.03
C VAL A 67 -9.42 19.26 13.44
N ASP A 68 -8.11 19.36 13.66
CA ASP A 68 -7.48 19.04 14.95
C ASP A 68 -7.91 17.67 15.52
N ALA A 69 -8.14 16.67 14.65
CA ALA A 69 -8.72 15.39 15.05
C ALA A 69 -7.84 14.60 16.05
N ARG A 70 -6.54 14.87 16.08
CA ARG A 70 -5.55 14.19 16.95
C ARG A 70 -5.55 12.66 16.78
N LYS A 71 -5.60 12.18 15.54
CA LYS A 71 -5.36 10.76 15.20
C LYS A 71 -4.00 10.32 15.78
N PRO A 72 -3.90 9.14 16.42
CA PRO A 72 -4.90 8.06 16.47
C PRO A 72 -5.98 8.20 17.55
N SER A 73 -5.86 9.16 18.48
CA SER A 73 -6.81 9.30 19.61
C SER A 73 -8.25 9.49 19.16
N PHE A 74 -8.46 10.15 18.00
CA PHE A 74 -9.76 10.26 17.33
C PHE A 74 -10.57 8.95 17.27
N PHE A 75 -9.90 7.82 17.02
CA PHE A 75 -10.53 6.52 16.85
C PHE A 75 -10.75 5.76 18.17
N THR A 76 -10.24 6.27 19.29
CA THR A 76 -10.20 5.53 20.56
C THR A 76 -10.76 6.29 21.75
N GLN A 77 -10.83 7.61 21.66
CA GLN A 77 -11.21 8.49 22.76
C GLN A 77 -12.35 9.41 22.35
N SER A 78 -13.19 9.76 23.31
CA SER A 78 -14.19 10.82 23.13
C SER A 78 -13.53 12.16 23.46
N MET A 79 -13.14 12.89 22.42
CA MET A 79 -12.53 14.21 22.57
C MET A 79 -13.60 15.30 22.67
N PRO A 80 -13.31 16.43 23.35
CA PRO A 80 -14.14 17.61 23.27
C PRO A 80 -14.39 18.05 21.83
N LEU A 81 -15.56 18.63 21.59
CA LEU A 81 -16.00 19.04 20.26
C LEU A 81 -16.32 20.53 20.26
N TYR A 82 -15.73 21.26 19.32
CA TYR A 82 -15.97 22.69 19.13
C TYR A 82 -16.39 22.96 17.68
N GLU A 83 -17.55 23.59 17.47
CA GLU A 83 -17.98 24.06 16.16
C GLU A 83 -17.21 25.32 15.79
N ILE A 84 -16.66 25.33 14.58
CA ILE A 84 -16.10 26.54 13.97
C ILE A 84 -17.24 27.31 13.34
N VAL A 85 -17.61 28.43 13.94
CA VAL A 85 -18.83 29.19 13.57
C VAL A 85 -18.55 30.36 12.62
N THR A 86 -17.29 30.73 12.44
CA THR A 86 -16.85 31.83 11.59
C THR A 86 -15.64 31.46 10.75
N GLU A 87 -15.39 32.22 9.68
CA GLU A 87 -14.25 31.99 8.78
C GLU A 87 -12.89 32.17 9.43
N ASP A 88 -12.80 33.05 10.43
CA ASP A 88 -11.62 33.33 11.24
C ASP A 88 -11.38 32.28 12.34
N GLY A 89 -12.25 31.28 12.47
CA GLY A 89 -12.01 30.12 13.34
C GLY A 89 -12.57 30.24 14.75
N LEU A 90 -13.58 31.10 14.99
CA LEU A 90 -14.19 31.20 16.31
C LEU A 90 -14.82 29.86 16.73
N LEU A 91 -14.43 29.39 17.91
CA LEU A 91 -14.85 28.10 18.45
C LEU A 91 -16.04 28.25 19.39
N ARG A 92 -17.08 27.44 19.16
CA ARG A 92 -18.23 27.29 20.05
C ARG A 92 -18.33 25.84 20.53
N PRO A 93 -18.39 25.58 21.85
CA PRO A 93 -18.59 24.22 22.36
C PRO A 93 -19.84 23.57 21.74
N SER A 94 -19.71 22.31 21.32
CA SER A 94 -20.82 21.51 20.79
C SER A 94 -20.83 20.12 21.41
N MET A 95 -22.01 19.54 21.57
CA MET A 95 -22.18 18.18 22.09
C MET A 95 -22.37 17.13 21.00
N ARG A 96 -22.68 17.57 19.77
CA ARG A 96 -22.97 16.68 18.63
C ARG A 96 -22.54 17.30 17.31
N LEU A 97 -22.19 16.44 16.37
CA LEU A 97 -21.98 16.82 14.98
C LEU A 97 -23.32 17.13 14.30
N LYS A 98 -23.28 17.99 13.29
CA LYS A 98 -24.40 18.32 12.40
C LYS A 98 -23.87 18.36 10.97
N ASN A 99 -24.72 17.98 10.01
CA ASN A 99 -24.36 18.03 8.59
C ASN A 99 -24.08 19.47 8.13
N GLY A 100 -23.11 19.61 7.22
CA GLY A 100 -22.67 20.87 6.63
C GLY A 100 -21.91 21.78 7.60
N ARG A 101 -21.38 21.23 8.70
CA ARG A 101 -20.66 22.00 9.72
C ARG A 101 -19.21 21.54 9.86
N ILE A 102 -18.41 22.44 10.41
CA ILE A 102 -16.96 22.28 10.60
C ILE A 102 -16.70 22.25 12.10
N TYR A 103 -15.87 21.32 12.57
CA TYR A 103 -15.53 21.19 13.97
C TYR A 103 -14.03 20.97 14.18
N SER A 104 -13.54 21.42 15.33
CA SER A 104 -12.25 21.05 15.89
C SER A 104 -12.44 19.94 16.94
N GLY A 105 -11.66 18.86 16.83
CA GLY A 105 -11.73 17.69 17.70
C GLY A 105 -12.78 16.65 17.29
N GLY A 106 -13.53 16.14 18.26
CA GLY A 106 -14.51 15.06 18.05
C GLY A 106 -13.91 13.64 18.02
N SER A 107 -14.75 12.65 17.69
CA SER A 107 -14.35 11.24 17.65
C SER A 107 -15.03 10.46 16.52
N ALA A 108 -14.47 9.30 16.18
CA ALA A 108 -15.02 8.41 15.16
C ALA A 108 -16.46 7.97 15.48
N GLU A 109 -16.76 7.72 16.76
CA GLU A 109 -18.11 7.39 17.23
C GLU A 109 -19.12 8.51 16.95
N MET A 110 -18.70 9.77 17.06
CA MET A 110 -19.59 10.90 16.72
C MET A 110 -19.92 10.93 15.22
N VAL A 111 -18.99 10.53 14.36
CA VAL A 111 -19.21 10.43 12.90
C VAL A 111 -20.19 9.30 12.58
N GLU A 112 -20.04 8.13 13.20
CA GLU A 112 -21.00 7.02 13.06
C GLU A 112 -22.41 7.46 13.47
N LYS A 113 -22.52 8.14 14.62
CA LYS A 113 -23.80 8.69 15.12
C LYS A 113 -24.40 9.73 14.19
N LEU A 114 -23.58 10.61 13.58
CA LEU A 114 -24.06 11.61 12.63
C LEU A 114 -24.69 10.98 11.40
N PHE A 115 -24.02 9.98 10.82
CA PHE A 115 -24.47 9.34 9.59
C PHE A 115 -25.47 8.20 9.83
N GLY A 116 -25.73 7.82 11.08
CA GLY A 116 -26.63 6.72 11.41
C GLY A 116 -26.14 5.38 10.86
N VAL A 117 -24.83 5.22 10.77
CA VAL A 117 -24.17 4.02 10.21
C VAL A 117 -23.51 3.21 11.30
N HIS A 118 -23.35 1.92 11.03
CA HIS A 118 -22.55 1.03 11.85
C HIS A 118 -21.16 0.85 11.24
N SER A 119 -20.21 0.51 12.10
CA SER A 119 -18.79 0.28 11.82
C SER A 119 -18.43 -0.26 10.44
N GLU A 120 -19.03 -1.37 10.00
CA GLU A 120 -18.63 -2.05 8.76
C GLU A 120 -19.06 -1.32 7.47
N SER A 121 -19.97 -0.34 7.60
CA SER A 121 -20.45 0.50 6.50
C SER A 121 -19.59 1.74 6.28
N VAL A 122 -18.61 2.00 7.14
CA VAL A 122 -17.68 3.14 7.02
C VAL A 122 -16.39 2.68 6.35
N CYS A 123 -15.93 3.47 5.38
CA CYS A 123 -14.65 3.29 4.73
C CYS A 123 -13.75 4.50 5.02
N TYR A 124 -12.63 4.26 5.69
CA TYR A 124 -11.62 5.27 5.98
C TYR A 124 -10.46 5.18 5.01
N ILE A 125 -10.12 6.30 4.39
CA ILE A 125 -9.03 6.41 3.42
C ILE A 125 -7.95 7.30 4.02
N GLY A 126 -6.73 6.78 4.16
CA GLY A 126 -5.60 7.51 4.76
C GLY A 126 -4.26 7.01 4.24
N ASP A 127 -3.20 7.76 4.51
CA ASP A 127 -1.83 7.52 4.03
C ASP A 127 -0.91 6.90 5.10
N HIS A 128 -1.30 6.92 6.37
CA HIS A 128 -0.51 6.39 7.46
C HIS A 128 -1.04 5.03 7.96
N ILE A 129 -0.19 4.00 8.04
CA ILE A 129 -0.64 2.68 8.53
C ILE A 129 -0.97 2.72 10.03
N PHE A 130 -0.11 3.36 10.83
CA PHE A 130 -0.16 3.23 12.29
C PHE A 130 -1.14 4.17 12.99
N THR A 131 -1.23 5.43 12.55
CA THR A 131 -2.10 6.44 13.17
C THR A 131 -3.55 6.32 12.71
N ASP A 132 -3.74 5.68 11.57
CA ASP A 132 -4.94 5.82 10.75
C ASP A 132 -5.54 4.43 10.48
N VAL A 133 -4.91 3.61 9.64
CA VAL A 133 -5.47 2.32 9.17
C VAL A 133 -5.60 1.26 10.28
N ASN A 134 -4.52 0.99 11.02
CA ASN A 134 -4.51 -0.07 12.05
C ASN A 134 -5.54 0.20 13.15
N VAL A 135 -5.61 1.44 13.64
CA VAL A 135 -6.51 1.80 14.75
C VAL A 135 -7.96 1.84 14.30
N ALA A 136 -8.25 2.40 13.12
CA ALA A 136 -9.60 2.39 12.56
C ALA A 136 -10.14 0.96 12.39
N LYS A 137 -9.34 0.03 11.85
CA LYS A 137 -9.75 -1.37 11.70
C LYS A 137 -9.89 -2.08 13.04
N ALA A 138 -8.91 -1.97 13.93
CA ALA A 138 -8.89 -2.71 15.18
C ALA A 138 -9.91 -2.23 16.22
N LYS A 139 -10.24 -0.93 16.24
CA LYS A 139 -11.10 -0.33 17.27
C LYS A 139 -12.49 0.02 16.76
N MET A 140 -12.59 0.53 15.54
CA MET A 140 -13.87 0.94 14.95
C MET A 140 -14.43 -0.10 13.97
N ARG A 141 -13.68 -1.16 13.60
CA ARG A 141 -14.06 -2.12 12.53
C ARG A 141 -14.46 -1.45 11.21
N TRP A 142 -13.94 -0.25 10.95
CA TRP A 142 -14.12 0.42 9.67
C TRP A 142 -13.36 -0.33 8.59
N LYS A 143 -13.89 -0.31 7.36
CA LYS A 143 -13.10 -0.67 6.19
C LYS A 143 -12.01 0.37 6.00
N THR A 144 -10.84 -0.05 5.55
CA THR A 144 -9.68 0.83 5.44
C THR A 144 -9.01 0.74 4.09
N VAL A 145 -8.70 1.90 3.52
CA VAL A 145 -7.92 2.04 2.29
C VAL A 145 -6.64 2.80 2.62
N LEU A 146 -5.50 2.22 2.27
CA LEU A 146 -4.20 2.88 2.39
C LEU A 146 -3.81 3.57 1.08
N ILE A 147 -3.41 4.84 1.17
CA ILE A 147 -2.81 5.60 0.06
C ILE A 147 -1.29 5.52 0.19
N LEU A 148 -0.63 4.88 -0.79
CA LEU A 148 0.81 4.65 -0.84
C LEU A 148 1.38 5.27 -2.11
N ARG A 149 1.83 6.53 -2.05
CA ARG A 149 2.27 7.29 -3.24
C ARG A 149 3.45 6.64 -3.95
N GLU A 150 4.35 6.03 -3.19
CA GLU A 150 5.54 5.33 -3.66
C GLU A 150 5.21 4.18 -4.62
N LEU A 151 3.97 3.69 -4.61
CA LEU A 151 3.51 2.63 -5.50
C LEU A 151 3.61 3.01 -6.98
N GLU A 152 3.48 4.28 -7.35
CA GLU A 152 3.57 4.71 -8.76
C GLU A 152 4.98 4.50 -9.31
N ASP A 153 5.97 4.99 -8.57
CA ASP A 153 7.39 4.83 -8.89
C ASP A 153 7.77 3.35 -8.84
N GLU A 154 7.24 2.59 -7.88
CA GLU A 154 7.53 1.17 -7.74
C GLU A 154 6.98 0.32 -8.89
N VAL A 155 5.76 0.60 -9.36
CA VAL A 155 5.17 -0.06 -10.53
C VAL A 155 5.95 0.29 -11.80
N SER A 156 6.35 1.55 -11.95
CA SER A 156 7.15 2.01 -13.10
C SER A 156 8.55 1.35 -13.11
N ALA A 157 9.20 1.26 -11.95
CA ALA A 157 10.47 0.57 -11.77
C ALA A 157 10.36 -0.93 -12.07
N ALA A 158 9.29 -1.59 -11.60
CA ALA A 158 9.03 -2.99 -11.85
C ALA A 158 8.77 -3.29 -13.33
N ALA A 159 8.08 -2.39 -14.04
CA ALA A 159 7.89 -2.50 -15.48
C ALA A 159 9.20 -2.34 -16.25
N SER A 160 10.06 -1.40 -15.82
CA SER A 160 11.36 -1.14 -16.44
C SER A 160 12.34 -2.31 -16.26
N GLY A 161 12.37 -2.94 -15.09
CA GLY A 161 13.25 -4.08 -14.79
C GLY A 161 12.66 -5.45 -15.12
N LYS A 162 11.62 -5.51 -15.95
CA LYS A 162 10.85 -6.75 -16.19
C LYS A 162 11.69 -7.82 -16.89
N GLU A 163 12.44 -7.45 -17.92
CA GLU A 163 13.25 -8.39 -18.70
C GLU A 163 14.39 -8.99 -17.86
N GLU A 164 15.06 -8.16 -17.07
CA GLU A 164 16.09 -8.57 -16.11
C GLU A 164 15.52 -9.50 -15.04
N TYR A 165 14.31 -9.21 -14.56
CA TYR A 165 13.62 -10.04 -13.58
C TYR A 165 13.29 -11.42 -14.14
N GLU A 166 12.74 -11.49 -15.36
CA GLU A 166 12.46 -12.75 -16.05
C GLU A 166 13.74 -13.56 -16.30
N ARG A 167 14.83 -12.91 -16.70
CA ARG A 167 16.13 -13.56 -16.89
C ARG A 167 16.70 -14.10 -15.57
N LEU A 168 16.59 -13.33 -14.49
CA LEU A 168 17.00 -13.79 -13.16
C LEU A 168 16.19 -15.01 -12.70
N LEU A 169 14.87 -15.02 -12.91
CA LEU A 169 14.03 -16.19 -12.61
C LEU A 169 14.46 -17.43 -13.38
N LEU A 170 14.85 -17.28 -14.66
CA LEU A 170 15.39 -18.40 -15.45
C LEU A 170 16.71 -18.94 -14.89
N LEU A 171 17.61 -18.05 -14.47
CA LEU A 171 18.88 -18.43 -13.86
C LEU A 171 18.68 -19.17 -12.53
N LEU A 172 17.78 -18.67 -11.67
CA LEU A 172 17.43 -19.32 -10.39
C LEU A 172 16.83 -20.70 -10.62
N LYS A 173 15.84 -20.82 -11.52
CA LYS A 173 15.26 -22.13 -11.89
C LYS A 173 16.29 -23.10 -12.47
N ARG A 174 17.32 -22.61 -13.15
CA ARG A 174 18.41 -23.43 -13.67
C ARG A 174 19.36 -23.87 -12.55
N LYS A 175 19.71 -22.96 -11.64
CA LYS A 175 20.50 -23.25 -10.44
C LYS A 175 19.82 -24.33 -9.60
N ASP A 176 18.52 -24.20 -9.32
CA ASP A 176 17.76 -25.17 -8.52
C ASP A 176 17.75 -26.56 -9.17
N ARG A 177 17.56 -26.61 -10.50
CA ARG A 177 17.65 -27.88 -11.26
C ARG A 177 19.03 -28.51 -11.15
N PHE A 178 20.10 -27.74 -11.31
CA PHE A 178 21.47 -28.26 -11.19
C PHE A 178 21.78 -28.72 -9.77
N ALA A 179 21.35 -27.97 -8.75
CA ALA A 179 21.49 -28.36 -7.35
C ALA A 179 20.75 -29.66 -7.04
N ASN A 180 19.53 -29.84 -7.57
CA ASN A 180 18.77 -31.08 -7.41
C ASN A 180 19.48 -32.27 -8.04
N VAL A 181 19.97 -32.15 -9.28
CA VAL A 181 20.72 -33.22 -9.95
C VAL A 181 22.02 -33.52 -9.19
N LEU A 182 22.75 -32.50 -8.75
CA LEU A 182 23.96 -32.64 -7.94
C LEU A 182 23.68 -33.44 -6.66
N ASN A 183 22.60 -33.13 -5.96
CA ASN A 183 22.21 -33.84 -4.74
C ASN A 183 21.90 -35.31 -5.01
N HIS A 184 21.18 -35.63 -6.10
CA HIS A 184 20.93 -37.02 -6.50
C HIS A 184 22.22 -37.77 -6.81
N LEU A 185 23.13 -37.18 -7.60
CA LEU A 185 24.42 -37.79 -7.93
C LEU A 185 25.29 -38.02 -6.70
N ARG A 186 25.30 -37.08 -5.73
CA ARG A 186 25.97 -37.27 -4.43
C ARG A 186 25.38 -38.45 -3.65
N THR A 187 24.07 -38.61 -3.67
CA THR A 187 23.40 -39.77 -3.06
C THR A 187 23.78 -41.07 -3.77
N GLU A 188 23.82 -41.11 -5.11
CA GLU A 188 24.25 -42.30 -5.86
C GLU A 188 25.71 -42.66 -5.57
N LEU A 189 26.62 -41.68 -5.57
CA LEU A 189 28.03 -41.91 -5.25
C LEU A 189 28.18 -42.52 -3.85
N ASN A 190 27.40 -42.02 -2.88
CA ASN A 190 27.40 -42.58 -1.53
C ASN A 190 26.88 -44.03 -1.50
N ARG A 191 25.85 -44.37 -2.29
CA ARG A 191 25.37 -45.75 -2.42
C ARG A 191 26.44 -46.68 -2.97
N HIS A 192 27.16 -46.27 -4.01
CA HIS A 192 28.29 -47.02 -4.55
C HIS A 192 29.39 -47.23 -3.50
N ASN A 193 29.76 -46.19 -2.75
CA ASN A 193 30.79 -46.29 -1.70
C ASN A 193 30.38 -47.21 -0.55
N MET A 194 29.08 -47.32 -0.25
CA MET A 194 28.53 -48.19 0.79
C MET A 194 28.10 -49.58 0.27
N GLY A 195 28.32 -49.89 -1.01
CA GLY A 195 27.89 -51.16 -1.61
C GLY A 195 26.37 -51.37 -1.66
N ARG A 196 25.57 -50.29 -1.67
CA ARG A 196 24.10 -50.34 -1.73
C ARG A 196 23.60 -50.38 -3.18
N ALA A 197 22.37 -50.83 -3.38
CA ALA A 197 21.72 -50.83 -4.69
C ALA A 197 21.67 -49.41 -5.28
N SER A 198 22.15 -49.26 -6.51
CA SER A 198 22.04 -48.02 -7.29
C SER A 198 20.63 -47.89 -7.87
N ILE A 199 20.15 -46.66 -8.03
CA ILE A 199 18.92 -46.38 -8.81
C ILE A 199 19.29 -46.02 -10.27
N VAL A 200 20.58 -45.77 -10.52
CA VAL A 200 21.12 -45.43 -11.84
C VAL A 200 22.05 -46.56 -12.28
N ASP A 201 21.46 -47.59 -12.89
CA ASP A 201 22.15 -48.85 -13.23
C ASP A 201 23.30 -48.70 -14.26
N LYS A 202 23.51 -47.51 -14.82
CA LYS A 202 24.39 -47.29 -15.98
C LYS A 202 25.61 -46.40 -15.72
N MET A 203 25.72 -45.73 -14.57
CA MET A 203 26.86 -44.83 -14.31
C MET A 203 27.87 -45.46 -13.37
N GLN A 204 29.14 -45.43 -13.76
CA GLN A 204 30.24 -45.83 -12.89
C GLN A 204 30.57 -44.71 -11.89
N PRO A 205 31.09 -45.02 -10.68
CA PRO A 205 31.42 -44.01 -9.67
C PRO A 205 32.28 -42.86 -10.20
N LYS A 206 33.28 -43.16 -11.04
CA LYS A 206 34.15 -42.16 -11.65
C LYS A 206 33.42 -41.21 -12.63
N GLU A 207 32.39 -41.70 -13.30
CA GLU A 207 31.55 -40.88 -14.20
C GLU A 207 30.65 -39.95 -13.38
N ILE A 208 30.15 -40.44 -12.24
CA ILE A 208 29.38 -39.64 -11.28
C ILE A 208 30.25 -38.51 -10.71
N ASP A 209 31.49 -38.80 -10.31
CA ASP A 209 32.44 -37.78 -9.83
C ASP A 209 32.69 -36.68 -10.87
N VAL A 210 32.94 -37.06 -12.13
CA VAL A 210 33.14 -36.10 -13.22
C VAL A 210 31.89 -35.25 -13.46
N ALA A 211 30.70 -35.85 -13.42
CA ALA A 211 29.43 -35.14 -13.56
C ALA A 211 29.20 -34.16 -12.40
N ILE A 212 29.50 -34.56 -11.16
CA ILE A 212 29.46 -33.70 -9.98
C ILE A 212 30.38 -32.49 -10.15
N SER A 213 31.65 -32.71 -10.54
CA SER A 213 32.60 -31.60 -10.75
C SER A 213 32.11 -30.61 -11.81
N ARG A 214 31.54 -31.10 -12.92
CA ARG A 214 30.98 -30.24 -13.98
C ARG A 214 29.78 -29.42 -13.51
N LEU A 215 28.88 -30.03 -12.73
CA LEU A 215 27.72 -29.33 -12.16
C LEU A 215 28.14 -28.28 -11.16
N LEU A 216 29.14 -28.55 -10.31
CA LEU A 216 29.67 -27.57 -9.36
C LEU A 216 30.21 -26.32 -10.08
N VAL A 217 31.02 -26.50 -11.12
CA VAL A 217 31.50 -25.37 -11.94
C VAL A 217 30.32 -24.59 -12.54
N SER A 218 29.36 -25.30 -13.13
CA SER A 218 28.17 -24.67 -13.73
C SER A 218 27.32 -23.89 -12.73
N ILE A 219 27.22 -24.37 -11.49
CA ILE A 219 26.50 -23.67 -10.41
C ILE A 219 27.24 -22.38 -10.04
N VAL A 220 28.57 -22.44 -9.88
CA VAL A 220 29.40 -21.26 -9.59
C VAL A 220 29.26 -20.21 -10.70
N ASP A 221 29.28 -20.62 -11.96
CA ASP A 221 29.11 -19.71 -13.12
C ASP A 221 27.72 -19.06 -13.15
N ILE A 222 26.67 -19.79 -12.75
CA ILE A 222 25.32 -19.23 -12.65
C ILE A 222 25.22 -18.26 -11.47
N GLU A 223 25.82 -18.58 -10.33
CA GLU A 223 25.84 -17.69 -9.16
C GLU A 223 26.57 -16.37 -9.45
N ALA A 224 27.68 -16.43 -10.18
CA ALA A 224 28.40 -15.24 -10.63
C ALA A 224 27.55 -14.34 -11.54
N GLN A 225 26.62 -14.92 -12.31
CA GLN A 225 25.66 -14.17 -13.11
C GLN A 225 24.50 -13.60 -12.28
N ILE A 226 24.01 -14.33 -11.27
CA ILE A 226 22.85 -13.93 -10.46
C ILE A 226 23.11 -12.66 -9.64
N ASN A 227 24.29 -12.53 -9.02
CA ASN A 227 24.57 -11.43 -8.09
C ASN A 227 24.44 -10.03 -8.72
N PRO A 228 25.00 -9.76 -9.92
CA PRO A 228 24.78 -8.49 -10.62
C PRO A 228 23.31 -8.19 -10.94
N PHE A 229 22.52 -9.22 -11.31
CA PHE A 229 21.09 -9.04 -11.57
C PHE A 229 20.32 -8.63 -10.31
N LEU A 230 20.63 -9.24 -9.16
CA LEU A 230 19.96 -8.88 -7.89
C LEU A 230 20.18 -7.41 -7.52
N PHE A 231 21.41 -6.90 -7.68
CA PHE A 231 21.74 -5.50 -7.41
C PHE A 231 21.04 -4.56 -8.40
N THR A 232 21.16 -4.85 -9.69
CA THR A 232 20.58 -4.04 -10.77
C THR A 232 19.07 -3.94 -10.63
N LEU A 233 18.40 -5.06 -10.31
CA LEU A 233 16.96 -5.08 -10.12
C LEU A 233 16.51 -4.12 -9.03
N GLY A 234 17.11 -4.20 -7.84
CA GLY A 234 16.79 -3.29 -6.73
C GLY A 234 17.00 -1.82 -7.08
N SER A 235 18.03 -1.54 -7.89
CA SER A 235 18.39 -0.17 -8.25
C SER A 235 17.38 0.56 -9.14
N HIS A 236 16.47 -0.14 -9.83
CA HIS A 236 15.42 0.49 -10.65
C HIS A 236 14.47 1.37 -9.82
N PHE A 237 14.29 1.08 -8.53
CA PHE A 237 13.48 1.90 -7.64
C PHE A 237 14.35 2.73 -6.69
N ASN A 238 15.21 2.08 -5.91
CA ASN A 238 16.13 2.78 -5.01
C ASN A 238 17.44 2.01 -4.87
N VAL A 239 18.55 2.68 -5.15
CA VAL A 239 19.90 2.08 -5.13
C VAL A 239 20.29 1.52 -3.76
N ASN A 240 19.82 2.13 -2.68
CA ASN A 240 20.25 1.77 -1.33
C ASN A 240 19.32 0.76 -0.65
N TRP A 241 18.01 0.90 -0.88
CA TRP A 241 16.99 0.16 -0.14
C TRP A 241 16.21 -0.85 -0.99
N GLY A 242 16.34 -0.77 -2.31
CA GLY A 242 15.50 -1.54 -3.22
C GLY A 242 14.02 -1.16 -3.08
N TYR A 243 13.17 -2.09 -3.46
CA TYR A 243 11.71 -1.94 -3.53
C TYR A 243 11.07 -1.84 -2.14
N VAL A 244 10.01 -1.05 -2.03
CA VAL A 244 9.25 -0.89 -0.78
C VAL A 244 8.40 -2.14 -0.48
N SER A 245 7.88 -2.82 -1.50
CA SER A 245 7.00 -3.98 -1.34
C SER A 245 7.72 -5.29 -0.95
N ARG A 246 9.03 -5.39 -1.18
CA ARG A 246 9.79 -6.65 -1.05
C ARG A 246 11.13 -6.49 -0.34
N SER A 247 11.55 -7.53 0.36
CA SER A 247 12.88 -7.68 0.96
C SER A 247 13.64 -8.75 0.20
N GLY A 248 14.57 -8.34 -0.66
CA GLY A 248 15.19 -9.26 -1.61
C GLY A 248 14.28 -9.54 -2.80
N LEU A 249 14.33 -10.77 -3.34
CA LEU A 249 13.65 -11.09 -4.60
C LEU A 249 12.19 -11.54 -4.42
N VAL A 250 11.92 -12.36 -3.40
CA VAL A 250 10.66 -13.10 -3.25
C VAL A 250 9.88 -12.69 -2.00
N ASP A 251 10.59 -12.34 -0.93
CA ASP A 251 9.93 -12.06 0.34
C ASP A 251 9.26 -10.69 0.36
N LYS A 252 8.05 -10.63 0.93
CA LYS A 252 7.38 -9.37 1.23
C LYS A 252 8.18 -8.59 2.27
N SER A 253 8.31 -7.27 2.07
CA SER A 253 8.90 -6.40 3.05
C SER A 253 8.07 -6.38 4.34
N HIS A 254 8.66 -5.91 5.43
CA HIS A 254 7.92 -5.74 6.69
C HIS A 254 6.72 -4.79 6.50
N LEU A 255 6.90 -3.71 5.72
CA LEU A 255 5.83 -2.77 5.41
C LEU A 255 4.70 -3.48 4.66
N MET A 256 5.00 -4.25 3.61
CA MET A 256 3.96 -4.90 2.83
C MET A 256 3.16 -5.92 3.66
N ARG A 257 3.82 -6.63 4.58
CA ARG A 257 3.12 -7.51 5.54
C ARG A 257 2.17 -6.74 6.46
N GLN A 258 2.55 -5.52 6.85
CA GLN A 258 1.66 -4.64 7.64
C GLN A 258 0.49 -4.13 6.80
N ILE A 259 0.72 -3.74 5.54
CA ILE A 259 -0.32 -3.32 4.61
C ILE A 259 -1.35 -4.44 4.44
N GLU A 260 -0.92 -5.67 4.13
CA GLU A 260 -1.83 -6.82 3.97
C GLU A 260 -2.64 -7.15 5.23
N LYS A 261 -2.06 -6.90 6.40
CA LYS A 261 -2.73 -7.15 7.67
C LYS A 261 -3.79 -6.09 7.97
N TYR A 262 -3.48 -4.83 7.70
CA TYR A 262 -4.27 -3.70 8.21
C TYR A 262 -5.16 -3.05 7.17
N ALA A 263 -4.73 -2.92 5.92
CA ALA A 263 -5.52 -2.30 4.87
C ALA A 263 -6.41 -3.33 4.16
N ASP A 264 -7.69 -3.00 3.96
CA ASP A 264 -8.58 -3.84 3.13
C ASP A 264 -8.31 -3.63 1.63
N LEU A 265 -7.94 -2.40 1.26
CA LEU A 265 -7.45 -2.04 -0.07
C LEU A 265 -6.25 -1.09 0.07
N TYR A 266 -5.38 -1.03 -0.93
CA TYR A 266 -4.36 0.00 -1.03
C TYR A 266 -4.21 0.46 -2.48
N THR A 267 -3.83 1.71 -2.67
CA THR A 267 -3.64 2.32 -3.99
C THR A 267 -2.73 3.55 -3.89
N SER A 268 -2.24 4.11 -5.00
CA SER A 268 -1.33 5.26 -4.96
C SER A 268 -2.01 6.60 -4.69
N ARG A 269 -3.23 6.78 -5.21
CA ARG A 269 -4.02 8.01 -5.10
C ARG A 269 -5.49 7.66 -4.92
N VAL A 270 -6.22 8.56 -4.27
CA VAL A 270 -7.68 8.44 -4.14
C VAL A 270 -8.36 8.50 -5.50
N SER A 271 -7.83 9.29 -6.45
CA SER A 271 -8.34 9.40 -7.82
C SER A 271 -8.33 8.10 -8.62
N ASN A 272 -7.56 7.09 -8.20
CA ASN A 272 -7.61 5.76 -8.83
C ASN A 272 -8.99 5.12 -8.71
N PHE A 273 -9.82 5.53 -7.73
CA PHE A 273 -11.21 5.09 -7.64
C PHE A 273 -12.09 5.61 -8.79
N LEU A 274 -11.70 6.67 -9.49
CA LEU A 274 -12.40 7.17 -10.69
C LEU A 274 -12.41 6.14 -11.83
N ARG A 275 -11.47 5.18 -11.82
CA ARG A 275 -11.46 4.06 -12.78
C ARG A 275 -12.53 3.00 -12.49
N TYR A 276 -13.25 3.14 -11.39
CA TYR A 276 -14.30 2.23 -10.95
C TYR A 276 -15.59 3.01 -10.73
N THR A 277 -16.73 2.36 -10.94
CA THR A 277 -18.01 2.94 -10.53
C THR A 277 -18.10 3.05 -9.00
N PRO A 278 -18.77 4.07 -8.44
CA PRO A 278 -19.05 4.15 -7.00
C PRO A 278 -19.74 2.91 -6.41
N TYR A 279 -20.36 2.08 -7.25
CA TYR A 279 -21.04 0.83 -6.86
C TYR A 279 -20.15 -0.42 -6.96
N HIS A 280 -18.87 -0.25 -7.27
CA HIS A 280 -17.97 -1.37 -7.54
C HIS A 280 -17.75 -2.25 -6.30
N TYR A 281 -17.69 -3.57 -6.52
CA TYR A 281 -17.43 -4.56 -5.48
C TYR A 281 -16.04 -5.17 -5.68
N PHE A 282 -15.09 -4.78 -4.82
CA PHE A 282 -13.72 -5.28 -4.88
C PHE A 282 -13.63 -6.72 -4.33
N ARG A 283 -12.90 -7.58 -5.04
CA ARG A 283 -12.60 -8.96 -4.63
C ARG A 283 -11.09 -9.17 -4.58
N SER A 284 -10.60 -9.83 -3.54
CA SER A 284 -9.22 -10.29 -3.50
C SER A 284 -9.05 -11.52 -4.39
N SER A 285 -7.88 -11.64 -5.03
CA SER A 285 -7.46 -12.89 -5.67
C SER A 285 -7.24 -13.96 -4.61
N GLN A 286 -7.56 -15.22 -4.92
CA GLN A 286 -7.25 -16.34 -4.04
C GLN A 286 -5.74 -16.38 -3.75
N LEU A 287 -5.37 -16.35 -2.47
CA LEU A 287 -3.99 -16.61 -2.05
C LEU A 287 -3.73 -18.10 -2.26
N SER A 288 -2.77 -18.45 -3.11
CA SER A 288 -2.25 -19.82 -3.19
C SER A 288 -1.48 -20.11 -1.89
N LEU A 289 -1.89 -21.18 -1.19
CA LEU A 289 -1.24 -21.69 0.03
C LEU A 289 0.16 -22.23 -0.25
#